data_AF-A0A1D3L3W1-F1
#
_entry.id   AF-A0A1D3L3W1-F1
#
_cell.length_a   1.000
_cell.length_b   1.000
_cell.length_c   1.000
_cell.angle_alpha   90.00
_cell.angle_beta   90.00
_cell.angle_gamma   90.00
#
_symmetry.space_group_name_H-M   'P 1'
#
loop_
_entity.id
_entity.type
_entity.pdbx_description
1 polymer ?
#
loop_
_entity_poly.entity_id
_entity_poly.type
_entity_poly.pdbx_seq_one_letter_code
_entity_poly.pdbx_strand_id
1 'polypeptide(L)'
;MKRETIYKRYKPSFTPNEKNSPSYWFVFNSDKLLINTENEFKIPFTENLNDFSISPVRTQYLGTLQGHPCYTVEAAPGTKAPEGMAFEDLRSIYDVLDEDIYLVAGRAVQVINWDKNHQFCGKCGTPTVTSEHEMAKVCPECGFTSFTRLSPAVITAIVNDDKILLAKHSYGLKRYSLIAGFVEAGETLEEAVQREIAEEVGVKVKNIKYFGSQPWPFPNSLMVGFTAEYNSGEIKVDGNEITDAKWFSAEEVPRMPSKISIASELIDWFVENY
;
A
#
# COMPACT_ATOMS: atom_id res chain seq x y z
N MET A 1 -7.37 -13.36 13.66
CA MET A 1 -8.38 -14.10 12.86
C MET A 1 -8.13 -13.78 11.40
N LYS A 2 -7.76 -14.76 10.55
CA LYS A 2 -7.41 -14.48 9.15
C LYS A 2 -8.59 -13.84 8.42
N ARG A 3 -8.37 -12.68 7.82
CA ARG A 3 -9.37 -11.91 7.08
C ARG A 3 -10.00 -12.76 5.97
N GLU A 4 -11.31 -12.66 5.81
CA GLU A 4 -11.99 -13.26 4.66
C GLU A 4 -11.64 -12.48 3.37
N THR A 5 -11.35 -13.21 2.29
CA THR A 5 -10.96 -12.57 1.02
C THR A 5 -12.02 -11.59 0.52
N ILE A 6 -11.59 -10.38 0.17
CA ILE A 6 -12.45 -9.34 -0.42
C ILE A 6 -13.09 -9.82 -1.74
N TYR A 7 -12.48 -10.78 -2.44
CA TYR A 7 -12.98 -11.25 -3.75
C TYR A 7 -14.34 -11.96 -3.70
N LYS A 8 -14.87 -12.27 -2.51
CA LYS A 8 -16.27 -12.68 -2.35
C LYS A 8 -17.25 -11.54 -2.62
N ARG A 9 -16.82 -10.29 -2.42
CA ARG A 9 -17.61 -9.07 -2.50
C ARG A 9 -17.12 -8.13 -3.60
N TYR A 10 -15.85 -8.19 -3.97
CA TYR A 10 -15.22 -7.36 -4.99
C TYR A 10 -14.81 -8.19 -6.22
N LYS A 11 -15.20 -7.73 -7.41
CA LYS A 11 -14.82 -8.33 -8.70
C LYS A 11 -14.04 -7.29 -9.50
N PRO A 12 -12.71 -7.38 -9.58
CA PRO A 12 -11.92 -6.43 -10.34
C PRO A 12 -12.23 -6.53 -11.83
N SER A 13 -12.33 -5.38 -12.48
CA SER A 13 -12.44 -5.24 -13.94
C SER A 13 -11.91 -3.85 -14.33
N PHE A 14 -11.50 -3.71 -15.58
CA PHE A 14 -11.07 -2.44 -16.19
C PHE A 14 -12.04 -1.96 -17.27
N THR A 15 -13.02 -2.79 -17.65
CA THR A 15 -14.08 -2.44 -18.60
C THR A 15 -15.41 -2.27 -17.86
N PRO A 16 -16.04 -1.08 -17.91
CA PRO A 16 -17.35 -0.86 -17.32
C PRO A 16 -18.40 -1.76 -17.94
N ASN A 17 -19.32 -2.29 -17.11
CA ASN A 17 -20.58 -2.83 -17.61
C ASN A 17 -21.63 -1.71 -17.54
N GLU A 18 -22.14 -1.27 -18.69
CA GLU A 18 -23.08 -0.15 -18.81
C GLU A 18 -24.43 -0.43 -18.13
N LYS A 19 -24.51 -0.14 -16.83
CA LYS A 19 -25.78 -0.03 -16.10
C LYS A 19 -25.74 1.26 -15.28
N ASN A 20 -26.68 2.17 -15.56
CA ASN A 20 -26.94 3.31 -14.67
C ASN A 20 -27.32 2.74 -13.31
N SER A 21 -26.39 2.85 -12.36
CA SER A 21 -26.55 2.39 -10.99
C SER A 21 -25.64 3.22 -10.09
N PRO A 22 -26.05 3.45 -8.83
CA PRO A 22 -25.19 4.09 -7.85
C PRO A 22 -23.82 3.39 -7.80
N SER A 23 -22.76 4.20 -7.89
CA SER A 23 -21.39 3.74 -8.00
C SER A 23 -20.55 4.28 -6.84
N TYR A 24 -19.56 3.50 -6.40
CA TYR A 24 -18.54 3.96 -5.46
C TYR A 24 -17.50 4.81 -6.19
N TRP A 25 -17.31 6.06 -5.73
CA TRP A 25 -16.34 6.99 -6.32
C TRP A 25 -15.18 7.22 -5.35
N PHE A 26 -14.03 6.69 -5.70
CA PHE A 26 -12.77 6.92 -5.00
C PHE A 26 -12.12 8.18 -5.58
N VAL A 27 -12.51 9.35 -5.07
CA VAL A 27 -12.05 10.64 -5.57
C VAL A 27 -10.79 11.09 -4.83
N PHE A 28 -9.71 11.32 -5.57
CA PHE A 28 -8.45 11.80 -5.04
C PHE A 28 -8.16 13.24 -5.45
N ASN A 29 -7.63 14.03 -4.52
CA ASN A 29 -6.98 15.30 -4.81
C ASN A 29 -5.65 15.32 -4.06
N SER A 30 -4.53 15.45 -4.80
CA SER A 30 -3.19 15.41 -4.22
C SER A 30 -2.95 14.19 -3.32
N ASP A 31 -3.29 12.99 -3.83
CA ASP A 31 -3.20 11.68 -3.16
C ASP A 31 -4.09 11.47 -1.92
N LYS A 32 -4.91 12.47 -1.55
CA LYS A 32 -5.87 12.36 -0.45
C LYS A 32 -7.25 11.95 -0.96
N LEU A 33 -7.90 11.03 -0.26
CA LEU A 33 -9.22 10.48 -0.60
C LEU A 33 -10.31 11.40 -0.06
N LEU A 34 -11.32 11.70 -0.89
CA LEU A 34 -12.52 12.40 -0.46
C LEU A 34 -13.40 11.47 0.38
N ILE A 35 -13.71 11.91 1.60
CA ILE A 35 -14.59 11.19 2.52
C ILE A 35 -15.62 12.14 3.12
N ASN A 36 -16.78 11.61 3.48
CA ASN A 36 -17.78 12.29 4.30
C ASN A 36 -17.37 12.20 5.78
N THR A 37 -17.04 13.34 6.39
CA THR A 37 -16.60 13.41 7.79
C THR A 37 -17.75 13.57 8.77
N GLU A 38 -18.95 13.89 8.30
CA GLU A 38 -20.13 14.09 9.14
C GLU A 38 -20.97 12.80 9.30
N ASN A 39 -20.93 11.91 8.30
CA ASN A 39 -21.70 10.66 8.25
C ASN A 39 -20.80 9.44 8.02
N GLU A 40 -20.38 8.79 9.12
CA GLU A 40 -19.81 7.43 9.12
C GLU A 40 -18.55 7.21 8.27
N PHE A 41 -17.77 8.26 7.95
CA PHE A 41 -16.52 8.16 7.17
C PHE A 41 -16.72 7.44 5.83
N LYS A 42 -17.79 7.77 5.09
CA LYS A 42 -18.13 7.13 3.81
C LYS A 42 -17.50 7.83 2.61
N ILE A 43 -17.15 7.07 1.59
CA ILE A 43 -16.82 7.62 0.26
C ILE A 43 -18.10 8.01 -0.50
N PRO A 44 -18.01 8.90 -1.52
CA PRO A 44 -19.17 9.21 -2.35
C PRO A 44 -19.76 7.97 -3.04
N PHE A 45 -21.09 7.84 -2.93
CA PHE A 45 -21.88 6.77 -3.56
C PHE A 45 -23.07 7.40 -4.29
N THR A 46 -22.95 7.57 -5.61
CA THR A 46 -23.95 8.24 -6.45
C THR A 46 -23.90 7.70 -7.88
N GLU A 47 -24.96 7.92 -8.65
CA GLU A 47 -24.98 7.70 -10.10
C GLU A 47 -24.14 8.75 -10.86
N ASN A 48 -24.13 10.00 -10.38
CA ASN A 48 -23.48 11.11 -11.08
C ASN A 48 -22.54 11.87 -10.16
N LEU A 49 -21.24 11.82 -10.46
CA LEU A 49 -20.21 12.52 -9.67
C LEU A 49 -20.42 14.06 -9.67
N ASN A 50 -21.09 14.61 -10.69
CA ASN A 50 -21.39 16.04 -10.75
C ASN A 50 -22.28 16.52 -9.60
N ASP A 51 -22.98 15.62 -8.90
CA ASP A 51 -23.74 15.94 -7.68
C ASP A 51 -22.84 16.55 -6.58
N PHE A 52 -21.54 16.25 -6.62
CA PHE A 52 -20.54 16.79 -5.70
C PHE A 52 -19.80 18.02 -6.24
N SER A 53 -20.18 18.56 -7.41
CA SER A 53 -19.47 19.65 -8.07
C SER A 53 -17.98 19.35 -8.33
N ILE A 54 -17.64 18.07 -8.54
CA ILE A 54 -16.28 17.60 -8.77
C ILE A 54 -16.05 17.45 -10.27
N SER A 55 -15.04 18.13 -10.79
CA SER A 55 -14.60 17.99 -12.18
C SER A 55 -13.43 16.98 -12.27
N PRO A 56 -13.65 15.79 -12.87
CA PRO A 56 -12.60 14.78 -13.01
C PRO A 56 -11.57 15.17 -14.08
N VAL A 57 -10.28 15.05 -13.76
CA VAL A 57 -9.16 15.14 -14.73
C VAL A 57 -8.92 13.79 -15.38
N ARG A 58 -9.09 12.71 -14.62
CA ARG A 58 -8.99 11.33 -15.11
C ARG A 58 -9.96 10.45 -14.33
N THR A 59 -10.40 9.37 -14.96
CA THR A 59 -11.31 8.38 -14.36
C THR A 59 -10.94 6.99 -14.84
N GLN A 60 -10.84 6.03 -13.94
CA GLN A 60 -10.62 4.62 -14.28
C GLN A 60 -11.65 3.74 -13.58
N TYR A 61 -12.12 2.72 -14.30
CA TYR A 61 -13.00 1.70 -13.74
C TYR A 61 -12.19 0.66 -12.96
N LEU A 62 -12.71 0.24 -11.82
CA LEU A 62 -12.06 -0.71 -10.92
C LEU A 62 -12.82 -2.05 -10.82
N GLY A 63 -14.00 -2.17 -11.41
CA GLY A 63 -14.85 -3.36 -11.24
C GLY A 63 -16.04 -3.10 -10.34
N THR A 64 -16.52 -4.13 -9.65
CA THR A 64 -17.73 -4.02 -8.81
C THR A 64 -17.47 -4.45 -7.38
N LEU A 65 -17.88 -3.65 -6.39
CA LEU A 65 -17.94 -4.01 -4.97
C LEU A 65 -19.39 -4.16 -4.55
N GLN A 66 -19.74 -5.30 -3.97
CA GLN A 66 -21.11 -5.66 -3.57
C GLN A 66 -22.14 -5.46 -4.69
N GLY A 67 -21.72 -5.70 -5.94
CA GLY A 67 -22.54 -5.53 -7.14
C GLY A 67 -22.57 -4.10 -7.71
N HIS A 68 -22.05 -3.10 -7.00
CA HIS A 68 -22.03 -1.71 -7.48
C HIS A 68 -20.71 -1.37 -8.19
N PRO A 69 -20.74 -0.61 -9.29
CA PRO A 69 -19.53 -0.15 -9.98
C PRO A 69 -18.60 0.65 -9.05
N CYS A 70 -17.29 0.50 -9.25
CA CYS A 70 -16.26 1.27 -8.55
C CYS A 70 -15.44 2.06 -9.57
N TYR A 71 -15.27 3.35 -9.32
CA TYR A 71 -14.45 4.24 -10.14
C TYR A 71 -13.43 4.96 -9.28
N THR A 72 -12.21 5.12 -9.79
CA THR A 72 -11.23 6.03 -9.22
C THR A 72 -11.11 7.29 -10.06
N VAL A 73 -10.97 8.44 -9.39
CA VAL A 73 -10.98 9.75 -10.02
C VAL A 73 -9.84 10.60 -9.48
N GLU A 74 -9.13 11.33 -10.34
CA GLU A 74 -8.36 12.50 -9.89
C GLU A 74 -9.22 13.74 -10.11
N ALA A 75 -9.49 14.48 -9.05
CA ALA A 75 -10.12 15.78 -9.13
C ALA A 75 -9.12 16.84 -9.62
N ALA A 76 -9.62 17.90 -10.26
CA ALA A 76 -8.78 19.02 -10.69
C ALA A 76 -7.98 19.64 -9.52
N PRO A 77 -6.73 20.08 -9.74
CA PRO A 77 -5.95 20.77 -8.72
C PRO A 77 -6.72 21.94 -8.11
N GLY A 78 -6.71 22.06 -6.79
CA GLY A 78 -7.46 23.11 -6.07
C GLY A 78 -8.96 22.86 -5.91
N THR A 79 -9.48 21.69 -6.33
CA THR A 79 -10.87 21.27 -6.03
C THR A 79 -11.10 21.32 -4.52
N LYS A 80 -12.10 22.10 -4.10
CA LYS A 80 -12.56 22.14 -2.70
C LYS A 80 -13.44 20.93 -2.42
N ALA A 81 -13.29 20.36 -1.23
CA ALA A 81 -14.22 19.32 -0.79
C ALA A 81 -15.65 19.91 -0.67
N PRO A 82 -16.69 19.15 -1.02
CA PRO A 82 -18.08 19.52 -0.76
C PRO A 82 -18.35 19.74 0.73
N GLU A 83 -19.46 20.39 1.05
CA GLU A 83 -19.91 20.56 2.44
C GLU A 83 -20.07 19.20 3.14
N GLY A 84 -19.59 19.11 4.38
CA GLY A 84 -19.56 17.87 5.17
C GLY A 84 -18.53 16.82 4.73
N MET A 85 -17.66 17.14 3.76
CA MET A 85 -16.61 16.25 3.27
C MET A 85 -15.21 16.86 3.41
N ALA A 86 -14.20 15.99 3.44
CA ALA A 86 -12.80 16.38 3.48
C ALA A 86 -11.93 15.44 2.64
N PHE A 87 -10.78 15.95 2.18
CA PHE A 87 -9.74 15.14 1.55
C PHE A 87 -8.74 14.70 2.62
N GLU A 88 -8.72 13.40 2.92
CA GLU A 88 -7.91 12.80 3.99
C GLU A 88 -6.85 11.83 3.46
N ASP A 89 -5.76 11.69 4.24
CA ASP A 89 -4.71 10.73 3.92
C ASP A 89 -5.19 9.30 4.15
N LEU A 90 -4.95 8.39 3.19
CA LEU A 90 -5.43 7.02 3.32
C LEU A 90 -4.81 6.28 4.52
N ARG A 91 -3.63 6.68 5.04
CA ARG A 91 -3.10 6.12 6.29
C ARG A 91 -3.87 6.60 7.51
N SER A 92 -4.34 7.85 7.54
CA SER A 92 -5.02 8.41 8.72
C SER A 92 -6.42 7.85 8.92
N ILE A 93 -7.05 7.37 7.86
CA ILE A 93 -8.44 6.88 7.89
C ILE A 93 -8.56 5.36 7.90
N TYR A 94 -7.44 4.66 8.09
CA TYR A 94 -7.37 3.20 8.12
C TYR A 94 -8.35 2.58 9.12
N ASP A 95 -8.39 3.11 10.35
CA ASP A 95 -9.17 2.53 11.45
C ASP A 95 -10.65 2.95 11.45
N VAL A 96 -11.04 3.90 10.59
CA VAL A 96 -12.41 4.46 10.56
C VAL A 96 -13.18 4.12 9.29
N LEU A 97 -12.49 3.81 8.19
CA LEU A 97 -13.11 3.44 6.93
C LEU A 97 -13.48 1.95 6.94
N ASP A 98 -14.60 1.60 6.31
CA ASP A 98 -14.96 0.21 6.07
C ASP A 98 -13.80 -0.56 5.39
N GLU A 99 -13.53 -1.78 5.86
CA GLU A 99 -12.33 -2.54 5.49
C GLU A 99 -12.30 -2.93 4.00
N ASP A 100 -13.47 -3.20 3.39
CA ASP A 100 -13.54 -3.50 1.96
C ASP A 100 -13.35 -2.22 1.13
N ILE A 101 -13.98 -1.12 1.55
CA ILE A 101 -13.79 0.20 0.93
C ILE A 101 -12.33 0.61 1.01
N TYR A 102 -11.67 0.43 2.16
CA TYR A 102 -10.25 0.71 2.35
C TYR A 102 -9.37 -0.06 1.35
N LEU A 103 -9.64 -1.34 1.17
CA LEU A 103 -8.88 -2.19 0.26
C LEU A 103 -9.04 -1.76 -1.20
N VAL A 104 -10.26 -1.40 -1.60
CA VAL A 104 -10.50 -0.88 -2.95
C VAL A 104 -9.90 0.52 -3.10
N ALA A 105 -9.91 1.37 -2.05
CA ALA A 105 -9.24 2.66 -2.05
C ALA A 105 -7.73 2.55 -2.24
N GLY A 106 -7.09 1.56 -1.59
CA GLY A 106 -5.68 1.25 -1.79
C GLY A 106 -5.35 0.86 -3.24
N ARG A 107 -6.23 0.08 -3.89
CA ARG A 107 -6.12 -0.19 -5.34
C ARG A 107 -6.36 1.07 -6.16
N ALA A 108 -7.37 1.87 -5.81
CA ALA A 108 -7.78 3.07 -6.53
C ALA A 108 -6.64 4.09 -6.64
N VAL A 109 -5.96 4.37 -5.52
CA VAL A 109 -4.83 5.31 -5.50
C VAL A 109 -3.64 4.78 -6.31
N GLN A 110 -3.37 3.48 -6.29
CA GLN A 110 -2.31 2.88 -7.12
C GLN A 110 -2.62 3.00 -8.62
N VAL A 111 -3.87 2.72 -9.02
CA VAL A 111 -4.31 2.79 -10.42
C VAL A 111 -4.32 4.23 -10.93
N ILE A 112 -4.85 5.18 -10.14
CA ILE A 112 -4.93 6.59 -10.55
C ILE A 112 -3.54 7.23 -10.67
N ASN A 113 -2.60 6.85 -9.79
CA ASN A 113 -1.22 7.32 -9.83
C ASN A 113 -0.42 6.64 -10.93
N TRP A 114 -0.67 5.37 -11.21
CA TRP A 114 -0.11 4.72 -12.38
C TRP A 114 -0.58 5.41 -13.67
N ASP A 115 -1.88 5.66 -13.83
CA ASP A 115 -2.43 6.38 -14.98
C ASP A 115 -1.75 7.75 -15.12
N LYS A 116 -1.68 8.55 -14.04
CA LYS A 116 -0.97 9.84 -13.99
C LYS A 116 0.44 9.80 -14.55
N ASN A 117 1.21 8.80 -14.13
CA ASN A 117 2.64 8.74 -14.36
C ASN A 117 3.03 8.04 -15.67
N HIS A 118 2.06 7.53 -16.43
CA HIS A 118 2.30 6.78 -17.67
C HIS A 118 1.54 7.35 -18.87
N GLN A 119 1.21 8.66 -18.85
CA GLN A 119 0.57 9.36 -19.98
C GLN A 119 1.46 9.43 -21.23
N PHE A 120 2.77 9.29 -21.06
CA PHE A 120 3.76 9.26 -22.14
C PHE A 120 4.62 8.00 -22.06
N CYS A 121 5.06 7.52 -23.21
CA CYS A 121 5.88 6.31 -23.32
C CYS A 121 7.29 6.56 -22.76
N GLY A 122 7.69 5.79 -21.75
CA GLY A 122 9.03 5.86 -21.17
C GLY A 122 10.17 5.48 -22.14
N LYS A 123 9.86 4.89 -23.31
CA LYS A 123 10.86 4.50 -24.33
C LYS A 123 11.06 5.55 -25.43
N CYS A 124 10.00 6.23 -25.88
CA CYS A 124 10.07 7.13 -27.04
C CYS A 124 9.37 8.48 -26.86
N GLY A 125 8.71 8.73 -25.72
CA GLY A 125 8.03 10.00 -25.42
C GLY A 125 6.65 10.19 -26.04
N THR A 126 6.18 9.29 -26.91
CA THR A 126 4.84 9.36 -27.51
C THR A 126 3.73 9.23 -26.45
N PRO A 127 2.62 9.98 -26.52
CA PRO A 127 1.45 9.76 -25.66
C PRO A 127 0.96 8.30 -25.72
N THR A 128 0.65 7.73 -24.56
CA THR A 128 0.13 6.35 -24.47
C THR A 128 -1.40 6.33 -24.60
N VAL A 129 -1.94 5.16 -24.94
CA VAL A 129 -3.38 4.87 -24.92
C VAL A 129 -3.68 3.78 -23.90
N THR A 130 -4.88 3.77 -23.32
CA THR A 130 -5.32 2.68 -22.45
C THR A 130 -5.62 1.44 -23.28
N SER A 131 -5.17 0.27 -22.82
CA SER A 131 -5.48 -1.01 -23.47
C SER A 131 -6.96 -1.39 -23.31
N GLU A 132 -7.55 -1.97 -24.34
CA GLU A 132 -8.93 -2.52 -24.31
C GLU A 132 -9.00 -3.94 -23.71
N HIS A 133 -7.85 -4.58 -23.50
CA HIS A 133 -7.77 -6.00 -23.12
C HIS A 133 -7.27 -6.24 -21.70
N GLU A 134 -6.64 -5.24 -21.08
CA GLU A 134 -6.03 -5.35 -19.76
C GLU A 134 -5.78 -3.97 -19.14
N MET A 135 -5.46 -3.93 -17.84
CA MET A 135 -5.06 -2.70 -17.15
C MET A 135 -3.62 -2.30 -17.53
N ALA A 136 -3.47 -1.75 -18.73
CA ALA A 136 -2.18 -1.34 -19.29
C ALA A 136 -2.26 -0.04 -20.10
N LYS A 137 -1.11 0.64 -20.22
CA LYS A 137 -0.86 1.77 -21.13
C LYS A 137 0.01 1.27 -22.27
N VAL A 138 -0.43 1.46 -23.50
CA VAL A 138 0.26 1.00 -24.71
C VAL A 138 0.72 2.20 -25.52
N CYS A 139 1.96 2.18 -25.98
CA CYS A 139 2.47 3.18 -26.92
C CYS A 139 2.07 2.79 -28.35
N PRO A 140 1.30 3.62 -29.07
CA PRO A 140 0.89 3.31 -30.44
C PRO A 140 2.05 3.34 -31.45
N GLU A 141 3.14 4.04 -31.13
CA GLU A 141 4.30 4.20 -32.04
C GLU A 141 5.27 3.03 -31.96
N CYS A 142 5.70 2.64 -30.75
CA CYS A 142 6.75 1.63 -30.58
C CYS A 142 6.29 0.32 -29.91
N GLY A 143 5.00 0.20 -29.60
CA GLY A 143 4.40 -1.00 -29.02
C GLY A 143 4.82 -1.30 -27.57
N PHE A 144 5.48 -0.36 -26.88
CA PHE A 144 5.81 -0.53 -25.46
C PHE A 144 4.54 -0.56 -24.60
N THR A 145 4.44 -1.56 -23.73
CA THR A 145 3.33 -1.73 -22.79
C THR A 145 3.82 -1.50 -21.36
N SER A 146 3.16 -0.60 -20.64
CA SER A 146 3.34 -0.42 -19.20
C SER A 146 2.13 -0.96 -18.44
N PHE A 147 2.39 -1.74 -17.40
CA PHE A 147 1.39 -2.27 -16.47
C PHE A 147 1.38 -1.46 -15.18
N THR A 148 0.34 -1.63 -14.36
CA THR A 148 0.31 -1.08 -13.01
C THR A 148 1.56 -1.49 -12.23
N ARG A 149 2.33 -0.51 -11.74
CA ARG A 149 3.58 -0.75 -11.03
C ARG A 149 3.30 -1.24 -9.61
N LEU A 150 3.94 -2.33 -9.22
CA LEU A 150 4.08 -2.77 -7.83
C LEU A 150 5.55 -2.89 -7.51
N SER A 151 5.97 -2.38 -6.35
CA SER A 151 7.35 -2.42 -5.88
C SER A 151 7.44 -3.40 -4.69
N PRO A 152 7.99 -4.62 -4.85
CA PRO A 152 8.13 -5.56 -3.75
C PRO A 152 9.06 -4.99 -2.67
N ALA A 153 8.66 -5.13 -1.41
CA ALA A 153 9.47 -4.77 -0.26
C ALA A 153 9.34 -5.87 0.80
N VAL A 154 10.46 -6.26 1.40
CA VAL A 154 10.48 -7.24 2.49
C VAL A 154 10.36 -6.53 3.83
N ILE A 155 9.77 -7.20 4.82
CA ILE A 155 9.73 -6.74 6.21
C ILE A 155 9.92 -7.95 7.12
N THR A 156 10.86 -7.86 8.08
CA THR A 156 11.33 -9.04 8.79
C THR A 156 11.27 -8.90 10.31
N ALA A 157 10.60 -9.85 10.98
CA ALA A 157 10.75 -10.08 12.41
C ALA A 157 11.98 -10.96 12.67
N ILE A 158 13.02 -10.39 13.28
CA ILE A 158 14.27 -11.08 13.54
C ILE A 158 14.31 -11.45 15.02
N VAL A 159 14.31 -12.76 15.30
CA VAL A 159 14.25 -13.30 16.65
C VAL A 159 15.63 -13.80 17.09
N ASN A 160 16.03 -13.44 18.32
CA ASN A 160 17.20 -13.95 19.00
C ASN A 160 16.78 -14.41 20.41
N ASP A 161 16.71 -15.72 20.60
CA ASP A 161 16.13 -16.34 21.80
C ASP A 161 14.71 -15.80 22.10
N ASP A 162 14.53 -15.05 23.19
CA ASP A 162 13.28 -14.44 23.65
C ASP A 162 13.15 -12.95 23.27
N LYS A 163 13.97 -12.48 22.32
CA LYS A 163 14.00 -11.06 21.91
C LYS A 163 13.80 -10.87 20.42
N ILE A 164 13.22 -9.73 20.07
CA ILE A 164 13.07 -9.25 18.69
C ILE A 164 13.96 -8.03 18.43
N LEU A 165 14.57 -7.97 17.25
CA LEU A 165 15.30 -6.77 16.80
C LEU A 165 14.33 -5.74 16.24
N LEU A 166 14.34 -4.53 16.81
CA LEU A 166 13.64 -3.38 16.25
C LEU A 166 14.63 -2.24 16.02
N ALA A 167 14.36 -1.45 14.98
CA ALA A 167 15.18 -0.31 14.57
C ALA A 167 14.36 0.97 14.42
N LYS A 168 15.03 2.10 14.51
CA LYS A 168 14.44 3.44 14.47
C LYS A 168 15.00 4.21 13.28
N HIS A 169 14.14 4.50 12.30
CA HIS A 169 14.51 5.26 11.13
C HIS A 169 14.86 6.73 11.45
N SER A 170 15.74 7.32 10.65
CA SER A 170 16.14 8.74 10.71
C SER A 170 15.02 9.68 10.24
N TYR A 171 14.14 9.19 9.39
CA TYR A 171 12.99 9.89 8.81
C TYR A 171 11.65 9.33 9.32
N GLY A 172 10.57 10.09 9.11
CA GLY A 172 9.22 9.66 9.45
C GLY A 172 8.92 9.61 10.95
N LEU A 173 8.08 8.65 11.36
CA LEU A 173 7.72 8.46 12.77
C LEU A 173 8.93 7.83 13.48
N LYS A 174 9.57 8.60 14.38
CA LYS A 174 10.75 8.25 15.19
C LYS A 174 10.50 7.12 16.21
N ARG A 175 9.89 6.03 15.79
CA ARG A 175 9.47 4.85 16.56
C ARG A 175 10.33 3.65 16.17
N TYR A 176 10.39 2.65 17.04
CA TYR A 176 10.99 1.37 16.69
C TYR A 176 10.03 0.55 15.84
N SER A 177 10.54 -0.02 14.76
CA SER A 177 9.84 -0.89 13.82
C SER A 177 10.73 -2.05 13.37
N LEU A 178 10.14 -3.00 12.67
CA LEU A 178 10.86 -4.07 11.99
C LEU A 178 11.76 -3.51 10.88
N ILE A 179 12.79 -4.26 10.51
CA ILE A 179 13.65 -3.97 9.35
C ILE A 179 12.86 -4.24 8.08
N ALA A 180 12.85 -3.29 7.16
CA ALA A 180 12.13 -3.40 5.90
C ALA A 180 12.84 -2.63 4.78
N GLY A 181 12.82 -3.17 3.57
CA GLY A 181 13.42 -2.53 2.42
C GLY A 181 12.99 -3.12 1.09
N PHE A 182 13.37 -2.45 0.00
CA PHE A 182 12.94 -2.83 -1.34
C PHE A 182 13.74 -4.01 -1.88
N VAL A 183 13.08 -4.84 -2.68
CA VAL A 183 13.76 -5.92 -3.42
C VAL A 183 14.43 -5.33 -4.65
N GLU A 184 15.72 -5.61 -4.87
CA GLU A 184 16.44 -5.14 -6.05
C GLU A 184 16.29 -6.06 -7.26
N ALA A 185 16.66 -5.52 -8.43
CA ALA A 185 16.61 -6.26 -9.68
C ALA A 185 17.61 -7.43 -9.67
N GLY A 186 17.10 -8.65 -9.80
CA GLY A 186 17.91 -9.87 -9.81
C GLY A 186 18.00 -10.57 -8.45
N GLU A 187 17.38 -10.02 -7.41
CA GLU A 187 17.32 -10.64 -6.08
C GLU A 187 16.09 -11.53 -5.89
N THR A 188 16.27 -12.61 -5.14
CA THR A 188 15.20 -13.31 -4.44
C THR A 188 14.73 -12.50 -3.22
N LEU A 189 13.55 -12.83 -2.67
CA LEU A 189 13.05 -12.18 -1.47
C LEU A 189 13.96 -12.46 -0.26
N GLU A 190 14.49 -13.68 -0.17
CA GLU A 190 15.39 -14.10 0.89
C GLU A 190 16.74 -13.38 0.81
N GLU A 191 17.27 -13.14 -0.40
CA GLU A 191 18.47 -12.32 -0.60
C GLU A 191 18.23 -10.87 -0.16
N ALA A 192 17.09 -10.27 -0.53
CA ALA A 192 16.72 -8.93 -0.07
C ALA A 192 16.62 -8.87 1.46
N VAL A 193 16.02 -9.87 2.12
CA VAL A 193 15.99 -9.96 3.59
C VAL A 193 17.40 -9.96 4.17
N GLN A 194 18.32 -10.76 3.61
CA GLN A 194 19.70 -10.84 4.10
C GLN A 194 20.46 -9.53 3.88
N ARG A 195 20.32 -8.92 2.69
CA ARG A 195 20.98 -7.67 2.33
C ARG A 195 20.52 -6.53 3.23
N GLU A 196 19.21 -6.27 3.28
CA GLU A 196 18.64 -5.15 4.07
C GLU A 196 19.06 -5.22 5.53
N ILE A 197 19.00 -6.40 6.15
CA ILE A 197 19.40 -6.57 7.55
C ILE A 197 20.91 -6.34 7.73
N ALA A 198 21.73 -6.82 6.80
CA ALA A 198 23.17 -6.61 6.87
C ALA A 198 23.55 -5.14 6.66
N GLU A 199 22.88 -4.43 5.76
CA GLU A 199 23.10 -3.02 5.44
C GLU A 199 22.67 -2.11 6.59
N GLU A 200 21.44 -2.29 7.09
CA GLU A 200 20.84 -1.38 8.06
C GLU A 200 21.35 -1.57 9.49
N VAL A 201 21.61 -2.82 9.90
CA VAL A 201 21.90 -3.15 11.31
C VAL A 201 23.10 -4.08 11.50
N GLY A 202 23.76 -4.54 10.44
CA GLY A 202 25.04 -5.25 10.51
C GLY A 202 24.99 -6.70 11.02
N VAL A 203 23.81 -7.25 11.31
CA VAL A 203 23.66 -8.63 11.79
C VAL A 203 23.39 -9.61 10.64
N LYS A 204 23.71 -10.88 10.84
CA LYS A 204 23.37 -11.97 9.91
C LYS A 204 22.22 -12.79 10.46
N VAL A 205 21.36 -13.26 9.57
CA VAL A 205 20.20 -14.09 9.90
C VAL A 205 20.25 -15.46 9.21
N LYS A 206 19.44 -16.39 9.71
CA LYS A 206 19.20 -17.73 9.17
C LYS A 206 17.72 -18.08 9.29
N ASN A 207 17.32 -19.23 8.76
CA ASN A 207 15.96 -19.77 8.89
C ASN A 207 14.86 -18.76 8.49
N ILE A 208 15.09 -18.05 7.38
CA ILE A 208 14.15 -17.08 6.81
C ILE A 208 12.90 -17.85 6.35
N LYS A 209 11.74 -17.44 6.86
CA LYS A 209 10.44 -18.08 6.58
C LYS A 209 9.42 -17.03 6.20
N TYR A 210 8.73 -17.26 5.10
CA TYR A 210 7.60 -16.45 4.68
C TYR A 210 6.50 -16.46 5.75
N PHE A 211 6.00 -15.27 6.10
CA PHE A 211 4.92 -15.08 7.07
C PHE A 211 3.60 -14.74 6.37
N GLY A 212 3.63 -13.77 5.46
CA GLY A 212 2.44 -13.22 4.83
C GLY A 212 2.78 -12.10 3.86
N SER A 213 1.77 -11.45 3.29
CA SER A 213 1.96 -10.28 2.43
C SER A 213 0.80 -9.31 2.55
N GLN A 214 1.07 -8.02 2.40
CA GLN A 214 0.08 -6.96 2.47
C GLN A 214 0.30 -5.93 1.34
N PRO A 215 -0.75 -5.56 0.58
CA PRO A 215 -0.66 -4.42 -0.32
C PRO A 215 -0.46 -3.14 0.48
N TRP A 216 0.53 -2.34 0.10
CA TRP A 216 0.88 -1.10 0.80
C TRP A 216 0.86 0.07 -0.19
N PRO A 217 -0.27 0.79 -0.30
CA PRO A 217 -0.54 1.76 -1.38
C PRO A 217 0.16 3.12 -1.17
N PHE A 218 1.37 3.09 -0.63
CA PHE A 218 2.12 4.28 -0.26
C PHE A 218 3.58 4.21 -0.75
N PRO A 219 3.84 4.44 -2.04
CA PRO A 219 2.86 4.73 -3.09
C PRO A 219 2.33 3.47 -3.81
N ASN A 220 3.12 2.39 -3.88
CA ASN A 220 2.79 1.22 -4.70
C ASN A 220 3.52 -0.06 -4.26
N SER A 221 3.78 -0.22 -2.96
CA SER A 221 4.55 -1.35 -2.47
C SER A 221 3.68 -2.61 -2.27
N LEU A 222 4.30 -3.77 -2.44
CA LEU A 222 3.79 -5.04 -1.91
C LEU A 222 4.71 -5.45 -0.77
N MET A 223 4.23 -5.32 0.47
CA MET A 223 4.98 -5.73 1.64
C MET A 223 4.93 -7.25 1.76
N VAL A 224 6.09 -7.89 1.87
CA VAL A 224 6.24 -9.33 2.04
C VAL A 224 6.89 -9.58 3.40
N GLY A 225 6.11 -10.15 4.30
CA GLY A 225 6.52 -10.39 5.68
C GLY A 225 7.31 -11.68 5.81
N PHE A 226 8.39 -11.62 6.58
CA PHE A 226 9.23 -12.75 6.94
C PHE A 226 9.48 -12.81 8.44
N THR A 227 9.72 -14.02 8.94
CA THR A 227 10.38 -14.25 10.22
C THR A 227 11.77 -14.79 9.96
N ALA A 228 12.77 -14.40 10.74
CA ALA A 228 14.12 -14.92 10.64
C ALA A 228 14.74 -15.09 12.03
N GLU A 229 15.71 -15.99 12.14
CA GLU A 229 16.47 -16.19 13.37
C GLU A 229 17.82 -15.46 13.27
N TYR A 230 18.23 -14.83 14.35
CA TYR A 230 19.59 -14.30 14.49
C TYR A 230 20.62 -15.42 14.32
N ASN A 231 21.69 -15.12 13.59
CA ASN A 231 22.78 -16.06 13.36
C ASN A 231 24.09 -15.59 14.01
N SER A 232 24.53 -14.37 13.71
CA SER A 232 25.80 -13.82 14.20
C SER A 232 25.91 -12.32 13.93
N GLY A 233 26.91 -11.66 14.53
CA GLY A 233 27.24 -10.25 14.29
C GLY A 233 26.81 -9.34 15.45
N GLU A 234 27.29 -8.11 15.43
CA GLU A 234 26.93 -7.08 16.41
C GLU A 234 26.05 -6.04 15.74
N ILE A 235 25.10 -5.47 16.48
CA ILE A 235 24.27 -4.38 15.95
C ILE A 235 25.17 -3.21 15.64
N LYS A 236 25.22 -2.83 14.36
CA LYS A 236 25.90 -1.65 13.87
C LYS A 236 25.00 -0.96 12.86
N VAL A 237 24.32 0.08 13.32
CA VAL A 237 23.42 0.87 12.46
C VAL A 237 24.21 1.63 11.40
N ASP A 238 23.62 1.79 10.22
CA ASP A 238 24.23 2.50 9.09
C ASP A 238 24.43 4.01 9.35
N GLY A 239 23.63 4.59 10.25
CA GLY A 239 23.63 6.02 10.59
C GLY A 239 22.97 6.92 9.54
N ASN A 240 22.51 6.38 8.41
CA ASN A 240 21.83 7.13 7.35
C ASN A 240 20.33 6.88 7.43
N GLU A 241 19.93 5.63 7.27
CA GLU A 241 18.53 5.20 7.33
C GLU A 241 18.11 4.89 8.75
N ILE A 242 18.96 4.19 9.51
CA ILE A 242 18.70 3.77 10.88
C ILE A 242 19.57 4.56 11.86
N THR A 243 18.91 5.11 12.89
CA THR A 243 19.55 5.90 13.95
C THR A 243 19.80 5.12 15.22
N ASP A 244 19.05 4.04 15.45
CA ASP A 244 19.18 3.20 16.63
C ASP A 244 18.54 1.83 16.35
N ALA A 245 19.10 0.75 16.89
CA ALA A 245 18.54 -0.60 16.80
C ALA A 245 18.87 -1.41 18.05
N LYS A 246 17.88 -2.13 18.58
CA LYS A 246 17.98 -2.83 19.87
C LYS A 246 17.15 -4.12 19.88
N TRP A 247 17.55 -5.02 20.75
CA TRP A 247 16.78 -6.20 21.11
C TRP A 247 15.73 -5.84 22.17
N PHE A 248 14.49 -6.27 21.97
CA PHE A 248 13.36 -6.06 22.89
C PHE A 248 12.79 -7.42 23.29
N SER A 249 12.53 -7.64 24.58
CA SER A 249 11.68 -8.76 25.01
C SER A 249 10.21 -8.51 24.64
N ALA A 250 9.37 -9.54 24.74
CA ALA A 250 7.92 -9.44 24.48
C ALA A 250 7.23 -8.33 25.32
N GLU A 251 7.68 -8.11 26.55
CA GLU A 251 7.14 -7.08 27.45
C GLU A 251 7.65 -5.67 27.12
N GLU A 252 8.80 -5.56 26.44
CA GLU A 252 9.45 -4.29 26.09
C GLU A 252 8.99 -3.75 24.72
N VAL A 253 8.37 -4.60 23.89
CA VAL A 253 7.91 -4.22 22.56
C VAL A 253 6.97 -3.00 22.67
N PRO A 254 7.25 -1.90 21.95
CA PRO A 254 6.40 -0.73 21.96
C PRO A 254 5.03 -1.05 21.33
N ARG A 255 3.97 -0.49 21.93
CA ARG A 255 2.61 -0.64 21.40
C ARG A 255 2.51 -0.10 19.97
N MET A 256 2.12 -0.96 19.03
CA MET A 256 1.93 -0.57 17.65
C MET A 256 0.65 0.28 17.49
N PRO A 257 0.69 1.35 16.67
CA PRO A 257 -0.42 2.28 16.53
C PRO A 257 -1.62 1.73 15.75
N SER A 258 -1.39 0.77 14.84
CA SER A 258 -2.43 0.13 14.03
C SER A 258 -2.44 -1.36 14.29
N LYS A 259 -3.61 -2.00 14.28
CA LYS A 259 -3.77 -3.45 14.49
C LYS A 259 -3.73 -4.28 13.21
N ILE A 260 -3.60 -3.66 12.05
CA ILE A 260 -3.85 -4.36 10.77
C ILE A 260 -2.68 -4.21 9.79
N SER A 261 -1.58 -3.58 10.18
CA SER A 261 -0.35 -3.62 9.37
C SER A 261 0.33 -4.99 9.53
N ILE A 262 0.98 -5.49 8.48
CA ILE A 262 1.76 -6.73 8.53
C ILE A 262 2.90 -6.63 9.56
N ALA A 263 3.42 -5.42 9.80
CA ALA A 263 4.38 -5.18 10.88
C ALA A 263 3.76 -5.47 12.26
N SER A 264 2.51 -5.04 12.46
CA SER A 264 1.75 -5.34 13.68
C SER A 264 1.46 -6.82 13.80
N GLU A 265 1.06 -7.51 12.71
CA GLU A 265 0.83 -8.95 12.72
C GLU A 265 2.08 -9.75 13.06
N LEU A 266 3.24 -9.34 12.54
CA LEU A 266 4.55 -9.94 12.86
C LEU A 266 4.95 -9.70 14.32
N ILE A 267 4.69 -8.51 14.84
CA ILE A 267 4.97 -8.17 16.24
C ILE A 267 4.03 -8.92 17.19
N ASP A 268 2.73 -8.98 16.89
CA ASP A 268 1.74 -9.73 17.67
C ASP A 268 2.10 -11.22 17.65
N TRP A 269 2.50 -11.76 16.49
CA TRP A 269 3.03 -13.13 16.40
C TRP A 269 4.22 -13.35 17.32
N PHE A 270 5.18 -12.42 17.38
CA PHE A 270 6.33 -12.55 18.28
C PHE A 270 5.87 -12.57 19.75
N VAL A 271 5.03 -11.61 20.17
CA VAL A 271 4.52 -11.51 21.55
C VAL A 271 3.69 -12.74 21.96
N GLU A 272 3.01 -13.39 21.03
CA GLU A 272 2.22 -14.61 21.30
C GLU A 272 3.06 -15.89 21.41
N ASN A 273 4.30 -15.91 20.89
CA ASN A 273 5.10 -17.12 20.75
C ASN A 273 6.38 -17.13 21.62
N TYR A 274 6.74 -16.01 22.24
CA TYR A 274 7.94 -15.83 23.08
C TYR A 274 7.55 -15.09 24.36
#